data_AF-A0A6J8AY75-F1
#
_entry.id   AF-A0A6J8AY75-F1
#
_cell.length_a   1.000
_cell.length_b   1.000
_cell.length_c   1.000
_cell.angle_alpha   90.00
_cell.angle_beta   90.00
_cell.angle_gamma   90.00
#
_symmetry.space_group_name_H-M   'P 1'
#
loop_
_entity.id
_entity.type
_entity.pdbx_description
1 polymer ?
#
loop_
_entity_poly.entity_id
_entity_poly.type
_entity_poly.pdbx_seq_one_letter_code
_entity_poly.pdbx_strand_id
1 'polypeptide(L)'
;MLDELNNSTKHYKFYDRCADLPYVKPEEVVLGIKHVTKHNQLVDVERVGYFIPFAKSLNKLLELPEVQQCFLRPQLSTDDFMYDICDGEFIRNSPFFQQNPNAIQVILNTDDVEIVNPLGNHIKKHKLTMFYFTIANIPPQYRSKLHVIQLLAIAKTNDVRVEKKVDALLNDFVTTLNEMSSTGIHMSVNGQVENIQGALVVVTADTLAANWLGKYKEGVAFALKNCRNCEILGTDMKNVYLDYECSLRTDEKHNEQCEFLEQLKEAHSKGTFKYWSKMWSINGKSCLMKLTNFSITSGLVQDPMHVFLEGILPKELSSFLFHLVFTQKLFKLKWLNGKIRSFNYSYLHIKNKPEETFQKGDVENCTHIKQSSSALHSLCQILPLILGPKVEMDNEHWINFLRLVQIVLLCLSSYCNRETASVLRILIGLYLRISRRLYPKASFVPKKHYMLHLPKQMLKNGPIKHHSCMRFEAKHGFFKAKKIRNFKNLPYSLSQHHHYTCV
;
A
#
# COMPACT_ATOMS: atom_id res chain seq x y z
N MET A 1 -20.32 -1.02 -37.54
CA MET A 1 -20.38 -1.57 -36.16
C MET A 1 -20.04 -0.50 -35.11
N LEU A 2 -18.94 0.25 -35.26
CA LEU A 2 -18.60 1.36 -34.35
C LEU A 2 -19.60 2.54 -34.39
N ASP A 3 -20.21 2.82 -35.55
CA ASP A 3 -21.19 3.92 -35.70
C ASP A 3 -22.52 3.69 -34.96
N GLU A 4 -22.85 2.44 -34.61
CA GLU A 4 -24.07 2.11 -33.85
C GLU A 4 -23.91 2.31 -32.34
N LEU A 5 -22.67 2.41 -31.86
CA LEU A 5 -22.29 2.52 -30.46
C LEU A 5 -22.18 3.98 -29.99
N ASN A 6 -23.13 4.80 -30.42
CA ASN A 6 -23.09 6.26 -30.24
C ASN A 6 -23.38 6.78 -28.82
N ASN A 7 -23.55 5.90 -27.83
CA ASN A 7 -23.65 6.30 -26.43
C ASN A 7 -23.16 5.20 -25.48
N SER A 8 -22.83 5.58 -24.23
CA SER A 8 -22.30 4.66 -23.21
C SER A 8 -23.23 3.48 -22.93
N THR A 9 -24.55 3.67 -23.00
CA THR A 9 -25.53 2.60 -22.76
C THR A 9 -25.51 1.54 -23.86
N LYS A 10 -25.34 1.95 -25.11
CA LYS A 10 -25.18 1.03 -26.24
C LYS A 10 -23.83 0.32 -26.20
N HIS A 11 -22.76 1.01 -25.80
CA HIS A 11 -21.48 0.36 -25.47
C HIS A 11 -21.66 -0.72 -24.42
N TYR A 12 -22.26 -0.40 -23.27
CA TYR A 12 -22.45 -1.36 -22.18
C TYR A 12 -23.30 -2.57 -22.61
N LYS A 13 -24.39 -2.34 -23.35
CA LYS A 13 -25.22 -3.42 -23.90
C LYS A 13 -24.49 -4.28 -24.94
N PHE A 14 -23.55 -3.72 -25.70
CA PHE A 14 -22.72 -4.47 -26.63
C PHE A 14 -21.70 -5.35 -25.89
N TYR A 15 -21.02 -4.77 -24.89
CA TYR A 15 -20.10 -5.53 -24.04
C TYR A 15 -20.79 -6.64 -23.25
N ASP A 16 -22.00 -6.38 -22.71
CA ASP A 16 -22.81 -7.40 -22.00
C ASP A 16 -23.27 -8.54 -22.94
N ARG A 17 -23.31 -8.32 -24.26
CA ARG A 17 -23.79 -9.30 -25.27
C ARG A 17 -22.66 -10.06 -25.98
N CYS A 18 -21.44 -9.54 -25.96
CA CYS A 18 -20.29 -10.22 -26.54
C CYS A 18 -19.70 -11.19 -25.51
N ALA A 19 -20.03 -12.47 -25.66
CA ALA A 19 -19.50 -13.55 -24.82
C ALA A 19 -17.95 -13.64 -24.88
N ASP A 20 -17.35 -13.12 -25.96
CA ASP A 20 -15.90 -13.15 -26.20
C ASP A 20 -15.12 -12.01 -25.53
N LEU A 21 -15.81 -11.04 -24.90
CA LEU A 21 -15.13 -9.97 -24.18
C LEU A 21 -14.88 -10.42 -22.73
N PRO A 22 -13.69 -10.19 -22.15
CA PRO A 22 -13.34 -10.57 -20.76
C PRO A 22 -14.01 -9.66 -19.73
N TYR A 23 -15.33 -9.50 -19.82
CA TYR A 23 -16.15 -8.73 -18.89
C TYR A 23 -16.62 -9.61 -17.73
N VAL A 24 -16.24 -9.23 -16.51
CA VAL A 24 -16.80 -9.80 -15.28
C VAL A 24 -17.69 -8.75 -14.62
N LYS A 25 -18.99 -8.99 -14.66
CA LYS A 25 -20.00 -8.09 -14.09
C LYS A 25 -19.77 -7.92 -12.58
N PRO A 26 -19.70 -6.67 -12.07
CA PRO A 26 -19.68 -6.43 -10.63
C PRO A 26 -20.96 -6.92 -9.96
N GLU A 27 -20.82 -7.59 -8.81
CA GLU A 27 -21.91 -8.09 -8.00
C GLU A 27 -22.13 -7.16 -6.78
N GLU A 28 -23.40 -6.93 -6.47
CA GLU A 28 -23.81 -6.04 -5.38
C GLU A 28 -23.74 -6.75 -4.03
N VAL A 29 -23.28 -6.05 -3.01
CA VAL A 29 -23.32 -6.53 -1.62
C VAL A 29 -23.94 -5.49 -0.71
N VAL A 30 -24.91 -5.93 0.08
CA VAL A 30 -25.59 -5.09 1.09
C VAL A 30 -24.68 -4.94 2.31
N LEU A 31 -24.19 -3.72 2.52
CA LEU A 31 -23.35 -3.37 3.66
C LEU A 31 -24.20 -3.01 4.89
N GLY A 32 -25.38 -2.43 4.70
CA GLY A 32 -26.28 -2.07 5.79
C GLY A 32 -27.52 -1.33 5.30
N ILE A 33 -28.27 -0.75 6.23
CA ILE A 33 -29.50 -0.01 5.93
C ILE A 33 -29.35 1.42 6.44
N LYS A 34 -29.80 2.40 5.66
CA LYS A 34 -30.00 3.77 6.12
C LYS A 34 -31.47 4.14 6.03
N HIS A 35 -31.93 4.83 7.05
CA HIS A 35 -33.25 5.45 7.06
C HIS A 35 -33.16 6.81 6.37
N VAL A 36 -34.00 7.04 5.37
CA VAL A 36 -34.03 8.29 4.60
C VAL A 36 -35.46 8.75 4.47
N THR A 37 -35.71 10.02 4.78
CA THR A 37 -37.04 10.60 4.59
C THR A 37 -37.25 10.92 3.11
N LYS A 38 -38.24 10.28 2.49
CA LYS A 38 -38.72 10.60 1.14
C LYS A 38 -40.20 10.92 1.23
N HIS A 39 -40.61 12.08 0.70
CA HIS A 39 -42.00 12.54 0.74
C HIS A 39 -42.63 12.44 2.15
N ASN A 40 -41.93 12.91 3.18
CA ASN A 40 -42.32 12.85 4.60
C ASN A 40 -42.54 11.43 5.18
N GLN A 41 -42.14 10.37 4.46
CA GLN A 41 -42.13 9.00 4.98
C GLN A 41 -40.69 8.53 5.21
N LEU A 42 -40.46 7.86 6.33
CA LEU A 42 -39.20 7.19 6.61
C LEU A 42 -39.12 5.93 5.74
N VAL A 43 -38.12 5.84 4.87
CA VAL A 43 -37.91 4.68 3.99
C VAL A 43 -36.53 4.11 4.22
N ASP A 44 -36.46 2.79 4.28
CA ASP A 44 -35.21 2.04 4.36
C ASP A 44 -34.56 1.97 2.99
N VAL A 45 -33.30 2.38 2.92
CA VAL A 45 -32.50 2.32 1.71
C VAL A 45 -31.22 1.58 2.03
N GLU A 46 -30.91 0.56 1.24
CA GLU A 46 -29.69 -0.21 1.40
C GLU A 46 -28.45 0.65 1.12
N ARG A 47 -27.43 0.45 1.95
CA ARG A 47 -26.05 0.87 1.68
C ARG A 47 -25.38 -0.29 0.98
N VAL A 48 -24.92 -0.07 -0.24
CA VAL A 48 -24.37 -1.11 -1.09
C VAL A 48 -22.92 -0.85 -1.44
N GLY A 49 -22.15 -1.93 -1.52
CA GLY A 49 -20.84 -1.99 -2.15
C GLY A 49 -20.89 -2.92 -3.35
N TYR A 50 -19.78 -3.00 -4.09
CA TYR A 50 -19.65 -3.92 -5.22
C TYR A 50 -18.31 -4.64 -5.13
N PHE A 51 -18.32 -5.94 -5.39
CA PHE A 51 -17.12 -6.70 -5.67
C PHE A 51 -17.17 -7.23 -7.10
N ILE A 52 -16.02 -7.56 -7.65
CA ILE A 52 -15.91 -8.24 -8.93
C ILE A 52 -15.53 -9.69 -8.60
N PRO A 53 -16.36 -10.69 -8.96
CA PRO A 53 -16.11 -12.09 -8.63
C PRO A 53 -14.67 -12.51 -8.93
N PHE A 54 -13.94 -12.89 -7.89
CA PHE A 54 -12.49 -13.06 -7.95
C PHE A 54 -12.10 -14.22 -8.85
N ALA A 55 -12.73 -15.39 -8.69
CA ALA A 55 -12.48 -16.57 -9.52
C ALA A 55 -12.71 -16.29 -11.01
N LYS A 56 -13.82 -15.61 -11.37
CA LYS A 56 -14.13 -15.26 -12.76
C LYS A 56 -13.10 -14.29 -13.32
N SER A 57 -12.72 -13.27 -12.54
CA SER A 57 -11.69 -12.30 -12.93
C SER A 57 -10.35 -12.98 -13.19
N LEU A 58 -9.99 -13.93 -12.32
CA LEU A 58 -8.74 -14.68 -12.45
C LEU A 58 -8.76 -15.59 -13.67
N ASN A 59 -9.85 -16.32 -13.91
CA ASN A 59 -10.03 -17.15 -15.10
C ASN A 59 -9.87 -16.30 -16.39
N LYS A 60 -10.46 -15.10 -16.43
CA LYS A 60 -10.29 -14.19 -17.58
C LYS A 60 -8.86 -13.67 -17.76
N LEU A 61 -8.13 -13.41 -16.67
CA LEU A 61 -6.70 -13.08 -16.77
C LEU A 61 -5.89 -14.27 -17.28
N LEU A 62 -6.19 -15.48 -16.83
CA LEU A 62 -5.54 -16.71 -17.26
C LEU A 62 -5.91 -17.14 -18.68
N GLU A 63 -6.92 -16.55 -19.31
CA GLU A 63 -7.19 -16.73 -20.74
C GLU A 63 -6.20 -15.93 -21.61
N LEU A 64 -5.52 -14.91 -21.06
CA LEU A 64 -4.55 -14.09 -21.80
C LEU A 64 -3.22 -14.85 -21.98
N PRO A 65 -2.74 -15.05 -23.22
CA PRO A 65 -1.51 -15.80 -23.50
C PRO A 65 -0.28 -15.29 -22.73
N GLU A 66 -0.16 -13.98 -22.56
CA GLU A 66 0.97 -13.36 -21.85
C GLU A 66 0.95 -13.69 -20.36
N VAL A 67 -0.24 -13.78 -19.75
CA VAL A 67 -0.40 -14.15 -18.34
C VAL A 67 -0.17 -15.64 -18.15
N GLN A 68 -0.68 -16.47 -19.08
CA GLN A 68 -0.45 -17.92 -19.09
C GLN A 68 1.04 -18.25 -19.12
N GLN A 69 1.82 -17.58 -19.97
CA GLN A 69 3.27 -17.80 -20.04
C GLN A 69 3.98 -17.50 -18.73
N CYS A 70 3.55 -16.45 -18.01
CA CYS A 70 4.10 -16.10 -16.71
C CYS A 70 3.73 -17.15 -15.64
N PHE A 71 2.53 -17.73 -15.74
CA PHE A 71 2.04 -18.76 -14.83
C PHE A 71 2.76 -20.12 -15.04
N LEU A 72 2.90 -20.54 -16.31
CA LEU A 72 3.49 -21.84 -16.68
C LEU A 72 5.02 -21.89 -16.52
N ARG A 73 5.67 -20.73 -16.36
CA ARG A 73 7.13 -20.62 -16.20
C ARG A 73 7.47 -19.74 -15.00
N PRO A 74 7.32 -20.26 -13.76
CA PRO A 74 7.69 -19.52 -12.56
C PRO A 74 9.15 -19.06 -12.64
N GLN A 75 9.39 -17.77 -12.47
CA GLN A 75 10.74 -17.19 -12.46
C GLN A 75 11.26 -17.13 -11.02
N LEU A 76 11.68 -18.28 -10.49
CA LEU A 76 12.44 -18.32 -9.24
C LEU A 76 13.92 -18.09 -9.52
N SER A 77 14.53 -17.24 -8.70
CA SER A 77 15.94 -16.89 -8.84
C SER A 77 16.83 -18.03 -8.36
N THR A 78 17.85 -18.36 -9.14
CA THR A 78 18.77 -19.49 -8.86
C THR A 78 20.08 -19.07 -8.23
N ASP A 79 20.31 -17.77 -8.09
CA ASP A 79 21.48 -17.19 -7.45
C ASP A 79 21.16 -16.67 -6.04
N ASP A 80 22.12 -16.01 -5.40
CA ASP A 80 21.98 -15.45 -4.06
C ASP A 80 21.12 -14.17 -4.01
N PHE A 81 20.56 -13.74 -5.14
CA PHE A 81 19.74 -12.54 -5.24
C PHE A 81 18.24 -12.84 -5.27
N MET A 82 17.48 -11.92 -4.71
CA MET A 82 16.04 -11.85 -4.78
C MET A 82 15.67 -10.70 -5.72
N TYR A 83 14.85 -10.98 -6.74
CA TYR A 83 14.43 -10.01 -7.75
C TYR A 83 12.95 -9.69 -7.66
N ASP A 84 12.16 -10.53 -7.00
CA ASP A 84 10.74 -10.29 -6.76
C ASP A 84 10.25 -10.94 -5.46
N ILE A 85 8.95 -10.80 -5.18
CA ILE A 85 8.27 -11.32 -3.98
C ILE A 85 8.36 -12.85 -3.91
N CYS A 86 8.31 -13.54 -5.05
CA CYS A 86 8.44 -15.00 -5.14
C CYS A 86 9.78 -15.52 -4.61
N ASP A 87 10.82 -14.68 -4.57
CA ASP A 87 12.12 -15.06 -4.03
C ASP A 87 12.22 -14.94 -2.50
N GLY A 88 11.24 -14.28 -1.87
CA GLY A 88 11.21 -14.11 -0.42
C GLY A 88 11.07 -15.42 0.34
N GLU A 89 11.65 -15.46 1.55
CA GLU A 89 11.59 -16.63 2.44
C GLU A 89 10.16 -17.09 2.75
N PHE A 90 9.17 -16.19 2.73
CA PHE A 90 7.76 -16.54 2.96
C PHE A 90 7.24 -17.53 1.92
N ILE A 91 7.52 -17.30 0.65
CA ILE A 91 7.07 -18.18 -0.44
C ILE A 91 7.98 -19.41 -0.52
N ARG A 92 9.30 -19.21 -0.49
CA ARG A 92 10.28 -20.31 -0.61
C ARG A 92 10.15 -21.36 0.49
N ASN A 93 9.82 -20.96 1.71
CA ASN A 93 9.70 -21.87 2.86
C ASN A 93 8.26 -22.29 3.15
N SER A 94 7.28 -21.86 2.34
CA SER A 94 5.88 -22.24 2.53
C SER A 94 5.65 -23.67 2.02
N PRO A 95 5.14 -24.59 2.86
CA PRO A 95 4.78 -25.93 2.41
C PRO A 95 3.77 -25.91 1.25
N PHE A 96 2.83 -24.95 1.26
CA PHE A 96 1.82 -24.80 0.21
C PHE A 96 2.45 -24.48 -1.15
N PHE A 97 3.38 -23.52 -1.21
CA PHE A 97 4.03 -23.13 -2.47
C PHE A 97 5.09 -24.15 -2.93
N GLN A 98 5.68 -24.92 -2.01
CA GLN A 98 6.57 -26.04 -2.36
C GLN A 98 5.80 -27.20 -3.00
N GLN A 99 4.62 -27.54 -2.49
CA GLN A 99 3.75 -28.55 -3.07
C GLN A 99 3.09 -28.08 -4.38
N ASN A 100 2.86 -26.77 -4.50
CA ASN A 100 2.18 -26.15 -5.63
C ASN A 100 3.06 -25.05 -6.24
N PRO A 101 4.13 -25.39 -6.99
CA PRO A 101 5.11 -24.42 -7.49
C PRO A 101 4.51 -23.41 -8.48
N ASN A 102 3.44 -23.80 -9.17
CA ASN A 102 2.71 -22.93 -10.10
C ASN A 102 1.58 -22.16 -9.41
N ALA A 103 1.41 -22.23 -8.09
CA ALA A 103 0.30 -21.57 -7.43
C ALA A 103 0.30 -20.05 -7.68
N ILE A 104 -0.90 -19.51 -7.84
CA ILE A 104 -1.11 -18.08 -8.05
C ILE A 104 -0.79 -17.33 -6.76
N GLN A 105 0.10 -16.36 -6.88
CA GLN A 105 0.55 -15.51 -5.80
C GLN A 105 -0.19 -14.19 -5.90
N VAL A 106 -1.11 -13.92 -4.98
CA VAL A 106 -1.97 -12.73 -5.05
C VAL A 106 -1.40 -11.61 -4.19
N ILE A 107 -1.32 -10.40 -4.75
CA ILE A 107 -1.03 -9.17 -4.01
C ILE A 107 -2.32 -8.37 -3.89
N LEU A 108 -2.73 -8.08 -2.67
CA LEU A 108 -3.87 -7.21 -2.38
C LEU A 108 -3.39 -5.78 -2.11
N ASN A 109 -4.16 -4.79 -2.55
CA ASN A 109 -3.98 -3.40 -2.16
C ASN A 109 -5.30 -2.77 -1.75
N THR A 110 -5.24 -1.84 -0.80
CA THR A 110 -6.39 -1.00 -0.45
C THR A 110 -5.97 0.42 -0.12
N ASP A 111 -6.81 1.36 -0.55
CA ASP A 111 -6.72 2.77 -0.18
C ASP A 111 -8.08 3.44 -0.40
N ASP A 112 -8.28 4.59 0.25
CA ASP A 112 -9.44 5.43 0.03
C ASP A 112 -9.15 6.54 -0.99
N VAL A 113 -10.04 6.70 -1.97
CA VAL A 113 -9.94 7.75 -2.99
C VAL A 113 -11.08 8.77 -2.89
N GLU A 114 -10.74 10.05 -2.91
CA GLU A 114 -11.71 11.13 -3.13
C GLU A 114 -11.87 11.38 -4.63
N ILE A 115 -13.11 11.27 -5.13
CA ILE A 115 -13.42 11.42 -6.57
C ILE A 115 -13.69 12.87 -6.97
N VAL A 116 -14.13 13.73 -6.03
CA VAL A 116 -14.41 15.14 -6.31
C VAL A 116 -13.19 16.03 -6.07
N ASN A 117 -13.17 17.18 -6.75
CA ASN A 117 -12.09 18.16 -6.64
C ASN A 117 -11.92 18.61 -5.17
N PRO A 118 -10.70 18.54 -4.59
CA PRO A 118 -10.44 18.88 -3.19
C PRO A 118 -10.70 20.34 -2.78
N LEU A 119 -11.12 21.23 -3.69
CA LEU A 119 -11.37 22.65 -3.43
C LEU A 119 -12.87 23.04 -3.34
N GLY A 120 -13.82 22.10 -3.49
CA GLY A 120 -15.27 22.40 -3.53
C GLY A 120 -16.05 22.14 -2.24
N ASN A 121 -17.28 22.65 -2.13
CA ASN A 121 -18.18 22.48 -0.96
C ASN A 121 -18.66 21.03 -0.68
N HIS A 122 -18.13 20.03 -1.40
CA HIS A 122 -18.49 18.61 -1.27
C HIS A 122 -17.30 17.70 -0.93
N ILE A 123 -16.18 18.28 -0.48
CA ILE A 123 -15.03 17.56 0.08
C ILE A 123 -15.52 16.49 1.10
N LYS A 124 -15.01 15.26 0.98
CA LYS A 124 -15.32 14.07 1.81
C LYS A 124 -16.67 13.40 1.58
N LYS A 125 -17.56 13.93 0.72
CA LYS A 125 -18.87 13.29 0.46
C LYS A 125 -18.78 12.07 -0.47
N HIS A 126 -17.76 12.01 -1.31
CA HIS A 126 -17.62 10.98 -2.35
C HIS A 126 -16.31 10.20 -2.22
N LYS A 127 -15.84 10.04 -0.98
CA LYS A 127 -14.73 9.16 -0.63
C LYS A 127 -15.14 7.69 -0.81
N LEU A 128 -14.33 6.94 -1.55
CA LEU A 128 -14.55 5.53 -1.83
C LEU A 128 -13.40 4.70 -1.30
N THR A 129 -13.71 3.58 -0.66
CA THR A 129 -12.72 2.56 -0.33
C THR A 129 -12.58 1.63 -1.52
N MET A 130 -11.35 1.48 -2.02
CA MET A 130 -11.02 0.66 -3.16
C MET A 130 -10.18 -0.53 -2.70
N PHE A 131 -10.41 -1.68 -3.32
CA PHE A 131 -9.55 -2.85 -3.22
C PHE A 131 -9.07 -3.21 -4.61
N TYR A 132 -7.77 -3.42 -4.76
CA TYR A 132 -7.16 -3.87 -6.01
C TYR A 132 -6.41 -5.17 -5.78
N PHE A 133 -6.23 -5.95 -6.84
CA PHE A 133 -5.29 -7.06 -6.83
C PHE A 133 -4.38 -7.05 -8.05
N THR A 134 -3.22 -7.68 -7.89
CA THR A 134 -2.31 -8.06 -8.97
C THR A 134 -1.78 -9.46 -8.72
N ILE A 135 -1.34 -10.14 -9.78
CA ILE A 135 -0.71 -11.47 -9.68
C ILE A 135 0.80 -11.27 -9.60
N ALA A 136 1.44 -11.78 -8.54
CA ALA A 136 2.88 -11.65 -8.34
C ALA A 136 3.68 -12.50 -9.33
N ASN A 137 3.11 -13.58 -9.88
CA ASN A 137 3.71 -14.40 -10.94
C ASN A 137 4.03 -13.59 -12.22
N ILE A 138 3.37 -12.44 -12.43
CA ILE A 138 3.69 -11.54 -13.54
C ILE A 138 4.97 -10.77 -13.20
N PRO A 139 6.01 -10.78 -14.06
CA PRO A 139 7.26 -10.10 -13.80
C PRO A 139 7.08 -8.61 -13.43
N PRO A 140 7.89 -8.07 -12.50
CA PRO A 140 7.69 -6.72 -11.95
C PRO A 140 7.58 -5.59 -12.99
N GLN A 141 8.33 -5.70 -14.09
CA GLN A 141 8.31 -4.73 -15.19
C GLN A 141 6.95 -4.61 -15.88
N TYR A 142 6.16 -5.69 -15.86
CA TYR A 142 4.82 -5.73 -16.44
C TYR A 142 3.73 -5.53 -15.37
N ARG A 143 3.92 -6.11 -14.18
CA ARG A 143 2.98 -6.01 -13.04
C ARG A 143 2.66 -4.58 -12.63
N SER A 144 3.59 -3.65 -12.85
CA SER A 144 3.43 -2.22 -12.52
C SER A 144 2.57 -1.41 -13.52
N LYS A 145 2.15 -1.99 -14.65
CA LYS A 145 1.27 -1.31 -15.63
C LYS A 145 -0.14 -1.16 -15.07
N LEU A 146 -0.78 -0.01 -15.32
CA LEU A 146 -2.08 0.32 -14.71
C LEU A 146 -3.22 -0.61 -15.14
N HIS A 147 -3.17 -1.19 -16.34
CA HIS A 147 -4.17 -2.16 -16.80
C HIS A 147 -3.99 -3.55 -16.17
N VAL A 148 -2.81 -3.87 -15.60
CA VAL A 148 -2.59 -5.13 -14.86
C VAL A 148 -3.17 -5.07 -13.45
N ILE A 149 -3.31 -3.85 -12.89
CA ILE A 149 -3.95 -3.60 -11.59
C ILE A 149 -5.47 -3.72 -11.74
N GLN A 150 -6.01 -4.84 -11.25
CA GLN A 150 -7.43 -5.15 -11.32
C GLN A 150 -8.18 -4.62 -10.11
N LEU A 151 -9.41 -4.15 -10.34
CA LEU A 151 -10.33 -3.80 -9.27
C LEU A 151 -10.90 -5.09 -8.67
N LEU A 152 -10.85 -5.20 -7.35
CA LEU A 152 -11.44 -6.31 -6.60
C LEU A 152 -12.79 -5.91 -6.02
N ALA A 153 -12.83 -4.77 -5.34
CA ALA A 153 -14.04 -4.27 -4.70
C ALA A 153 -14.03 -2.75 -4.51
N ILE A 154 -15.23 -2.17 -4.38
CA ILE A 154 -15.45 -0.73 -4.24
C ILE A 154 -16.69 -0.46 -3.40
N ALA A 155 -16.57 0.45 -2.45
CA ALA A 155 -17.71 0.94 -1.67
C ALA A 155 -17.50 2.40 -1.27
N LYS A 156 -18.57 3.08 -0.86
CA LYS A 156 -18.41 4.38 -0.20
C LYS A 156 -17.71 4.16 1.15
N THR A 157 -16.67 4.95 1.41
CA THR A 157 -15.84 4.81 2.62
C THR A 157 -16.67 4.90 3.89
N ASN A 158 -17.63 5.83 3.95
CA ASN A 158 -18.52 5.96 5.11
C ASN A 158 -19.39 4.71 5.31
N ASP A 159 -19.91 4.13 4.23
CA ASP A 159 -20.81 2.98 4.32
C ASP A 159 -20.06 1.75 4.83
N VAL A 160 -18.88 1.44 4.27
CA VAL A 160 -18.10 0.27 4.73
C VAL A 160 -17.55 0.46 6.15
N ARG A 161 -17.16 1.68 6.54
CA ARG A 161 -16.59 1.97 7.87
C ARG A 161 -17.65 2.02 8.97
N VAL A 162 -18.82 2.64 8.72
CA VAL A 162 -19.91 2.72 9.72
C VAL A 162 -20.52 1.35 9.97
N GLU A 163 -20.79 0.60 8.90
CA GLU A 163 -21.40 -0.73 9.03
C GLU A 163 -20.39 -1.78 9.51
N LYS A 164 -19.08 -1.47 9.47
CA LYS A 164 -17.97 -2.37 9.82
C LYS A 164 -17.96 -3.67 9.00
N LYS A 165 -18.59 -3.70 7.83
CA LYS A 165 -18.76 -4.89 6.97
C LYS A 165 -17.77 -4.96 5.81
N VAL A 166 -16.50 -4.62 6.04
CA VAL A 166 -15.43 -4.92 5.06
C VAL A 166 -15.38 -6.42 4.74
N ASP A 167 -15.67 -7.25 5.75
CA ASP A 167 -15.74 -8.70 5.63
C ASP A 167 -16.78 -9.16 4.60
N ALA A 168 -17.93 -8.49 4.52
CA ALA A 168 -18.96 -8.81 3.51
C ALA A 168 -18.47 -8.44 2.10
N LEU A 169 -17.77 -7.31 1.97
CA LEU A 169 -17.23 -6.82 0.71
C LEU A 169 -16.09 -7.69 0.17
N LEU A 170 -15.31 -8.33 1.04
CA LEU A 170 -14.21 -9.23 0.69
C LEU A 170 -14.54 -10.72 0.82
N ASN A 171 -15.81 -11.08 1.09
CA ASN A 171 -16.19 -12.46 1.36
C ASN A 171 -15.91 -13.39 0.17
N ASP A 172 -16.27 -12.94 -1.05
CA ASP A 172 -15.98 -13.65 -2.30
C ASP A 172 -14.48 -13.91 -2.46
N PHE A 173 -13.66 -12.89 -2.27
CA PHE A 173 -12.20 -12.98 -2.36
C PHE A 173 -11.61 -13.98 -1.35
N VAL A 174 -11.98 -13.85 -0.07
CA VAL A 174 -11.46 -14.72 1.01
C VAL A 174 -11.91 -16.17 0.83
N THR A 175 -13.18 -16.39 0.46
CA THR A 175 -13.72 -17.73 0.23
C THR A 175 -13.04 -18.39 -0.96
N THR A 176 -12.92 -17.66 -2.08
CA THR A 176 -12.23 -18.14 -3.29
C THR A 176 -10.78 -18.49 -2.99
N LEU A 177 -10.04 -17.65 -2.26
CA LEU A 177 -8.65 -17.95 -1.92
C LEU A 177 -8.49 -19.18 -1.02
N ASN A 178 -9.41 -19.40 -0.08
CA ASN A 178 -9.38 -20.60 0.76
C ASN A 178 -9.68 -21.86 -0.04
N GLU A 179 -10.61 -21.80 -0.99
CA GLU A 179 -10.88 -22.89 -1.94
C GLU A 179 -9.64 -23.16 -2.80
N MET A 180 -9.05 -22.11 -3.39
CA MET A 180 -7.81 -22.18 -4.16
C MET A 180 -6.62 -22.72 -3.36
N SER A 181 -6.59 -22.53 -2.05
CA SER A 181 -5.51 -23.00 -1.18
C SER A 181 -5.73 -24.44 -0.67
N SER A 182 -6.94 -24.98 -0.77
CA SER A 182 -7.30 -26.28 -0.20
C SER A 182 -7.54 -27.33 -1.28
N THR A 183 -8.55 -27.13 -2.12
CA THR A 183 -8.93 -28.05 -3.20
C THR A 183 -8.44 -27.58 -4.57
N GLY A 184 -8.17 -26.28 -4.71
CA GLY A 184 -7.98 -25.62 -5.99
C GLY A 184 -9.31 -25.31 -6.66
N ILE A 185 -9.24 -24.56 -7.75
CA ILE A 185 -10.40 -24.19 -8.57
C ILE A 185 -10.12 -24.58 -10.02
N HIS A 186 -11.07 -25.27 -10.65
CA HIS A 186 -11.00 -25.60 -12.06
C HIS A 186 -11.21 -24.35 -12.93
N MET A 187 -10.18 -23.99 -13.71
CA MET A 187 -10.18 -22.83 -14.60
C MET A 187 -9.71 -23.23 -16.00
N SER A 188 -10.09 -22.45 -17.01
CA SER A 188 -9.68 -22.68 -18.40
C SER A 188 -8.33 -22.02 -18.67
N VAL A 189 -7.30 -22.83 -18.91
CA VAL A 189 -5.94 -22.39 -19.27
C VAL A 189 -5.58 -23.07 -20.59
N ASN A 190 -5.19 -22.32 -21.63
CA ASN A 190 -4.93 -22.86 -22.97
C ASN A 190 -6.07 -23.70 -23.58
N GLY A 191 -7.32 -23.41 -23.22
CA GLY A 191 -8.48 -24.20 -23.66
C GLY A 191 -8.59 -25.58 -22.97
N GLN A 192 -7.76 -25.86 -21.97
CA GLN A 192 -7.85 -27.03 -21.10
C GLN A 192 -8.32 -26.62 -19.71
N VAL A 193 -9.03 -27.52 -19.03
CA VAL A 193 -9.44 -27.30 -17.65
C VAL A 193 -8.31 -27.74 -16.73
N GLU A 194 -7.69 -26.79 -16.04
CA GLU A 194 -6.63 -27.03 -15.07
C GLU A 194 -7.14 -26.76 -13.65
N ASN A 195 -6.63 -27.51 -12.66
CA ASN A 195 -6.89 -27.22 -11.25
C ASN A 195 -5.90 -26.17 -10.73
N ILE A 196 -6.38 -24.95 -10.52
CA ILE A 196 -5.54 -23.81 -10.16
C ILE A 196 -5.52 -23.63 -8.65
N GLN A 197 -4.31 -23.66 -8.11
CA GLN A 197 -4.01 -23.36 -6.71
C GLN A 197 -3.59 -21.90 -6.55
N GLY A 198 -3.77 -21.31 -5.37
CA GLY A 198 -3.31 -19.95 -5.10
C GLY A 198 -3.53 -19.48 -3.67
N ALA A 199 -2.78 -18.44 -3.30
CA ALA A 199 -2.85 -17.83 -1.97
C ALA A 199 -2.49 -16.33 -2.01
N LEU A 200 -2.95 -15.59 -1.00
CA LEU A 200 -2.53 -14.21 -0.74
C LEU A 200 -1.11 -14.20 -0.18
N VAL A 201 -0.21 -13.45 -0.80
CA VAL A 201 1.20 -13.38 -0.37
C VAL A 201 1.52 -12.12 0.42
N VAL A 202 1.08 -10.96 -0.06
CA VAL A 202 1.27 -9.68 0.63
C VAL A 202 0.08 -8.75 0.42
N VAL A 203 -0.11 -7.86 1.38
CA VAL A 203 -1.04 -6.74 1.31
C VAL A 203 -0.25 -5.44 1.40
N THR A 204 -0.33 -4.63 0.35
CA THR A 204 0.28 -3.30 0.30
C THR A 204 -0.79 -2.26 0.59
N ALA A 205 -0.51 -1.32 1.48
CA ALA A 205 -1.42 -0.21 1.77
C ALA A 205 -0.64 0.90 2.49
N ASP A 206 -1.20 2.10 2.52
CA ASP A 206 -0.73 3.12 3.45
C ASP A 206 -0.91 2.64 4.91
N THR A 207 -0.31 3.33 5.87
CA THR A 207 -0.33 2.87 7.26
C THR A 207 -1.75 2.84 7.83
N LEU A 208 -2.61 3.79 7.46
CA LEU A 208 -3.97 3.88 8.00
C LEU A 208 -4.85 2.78 7.42
N ALA A 209 -4.84 2.56 6.10
CA ALA A 209 -5.62 1.52 5.44
C ALA A 209 -5.12 0.12 5.81
N ALA A 210 -3.80 -0.09 5.93
CA ALA A 210 -3.25 -1.35 6.44
C ALA A 210 -3.75 -1.64 7.88
N ASN A 211 -3.69 -0.64 8.76
CA ASN A 211 -4.15 -0.80 10.13
C ASN A 211 -5.66 -1.04 10.18
N TRP A 212 -6.45 -0.33 9.37
CA TRP A 212 -7.90 -0.51 9.28
C TRP A 212 -8.27 -1.93 8.82
N LEU A 213 -7.69 -2.40 7.72
CA LEU A 213 -7.94 -3.72 7.16
C LEU A 213 -7.49 -4.84 8.12
N GLY A 214 -6.33 -4.67 8.74
CA GLY A 214 -5.81 -5.56 9.78
C GLY A 214 -6.51 -5.43 11.13
N LYS A 215 -7.50 -4.53 11.27
CA LYS A 215 -8.18 -4.18 12.52
C LYS A 215 -7.22 -3.78 13.65
N TYR A 216 -6.03 -3.28 13.33
CA TYR A 216 -5.22 -2.51 14.27
C TYR A 216 -5.86 -1.13 14.51
N LYS A 217 -5.40 -0.41 15.54
CA LYS A 217 -5.79 0.98 15.72
C LYS A 217 -5.12 1.89 14.68
N GLU A 218 -5.94 2.62 13.92
CA GLU A 218 -5.47 3.53 12.86
C GLU A 218 -4.72 4.76 13.42
N GLY A 219 -5.24 5.37 14.48
CA GLY A 219 -4.71 6.63 15.03
C GLY A 219 -3.69 6.45 16.15
N VAL A 220 -2.60 7.22 16.08
CA VAL A 220 -1.49 7.22 17.07
C VAL A 220 -1.92 7.68 18.48
N ALA A 221 -2.93 8.54 18.60
CA ALA A 221 -3.39 9.07 19.89
C ALA A 221 -4.20 8.05 20.71
N PHE A 222 -4.75 7.03 20.04
CA PHE A 222 -5.65 6.05 20.66
C PHE A 222 -5.03 4.66 20.78
N ALA A 223 -3.78 4.50 20.35
CA ALA A 223 -2.98 3.28 20.41
C ALA A 223 -1.83 3.48 21.42
N LEU A 224 -1.56 2.48 22.27
CA LEU A 224 -0.34 2.47 23.07
C LEU A 224 0.83 1.78 22.34
N LYS A 225 0.56 0.95 21.33
CA LYS A 225 1.53 0.21 20.52
C LYS A 225 1.31 0.55 19.05
N ASN A 226 1.98 1.59 18.55
CA ASN A 226 1.65 2.23 17.27
C ASN A 226 2.19 1.48 16.04
N CYS A 227 2.84 0.33 16.23
CA CYS A 227 3.35 -0.51 15.15
C CYS A 227 2.51 -1.80 15.01
N ARG A 228 2.24 -2.18 13.76
CA ARG A 228 1.56 -3.44 13.43
C ARG A 228 2.48 -4.65 13.35
N ASN A 229 3.81 -4.44 13.34
CA ASN A 229 4.79 -5.52 13.29
C ASN A 229 5.38 -5.88 14.66
N CYS A 230 5.32 -4.98 15.63
CA CYS A 230 5.85 -5.20 16.98
C CYS A 230 4.97 -4.61 18.07
N GLU A 231 5.33 -4.88 19.33
CA GLU A 231 4.58 -4.53 20.52
C GLU A 231 5.23 -3.42 21.38
N ILE A 232 6.21 -2.72 20.83
CA ILE A 232 6.85 -1.55 21.45
C ILE A 232 5.82 -0.45 21.74
N LEU A 233 5.90 0.14 22.93
CA LEU A 233 5.05 1.26 23.33
C LEU A 233 5.39 2.52 22.54
N GLY A 234 4.37 3.30 22.17
CA GLY A 234 4.52 4.55 21.43
C GLY A 234 5.44 5.57 22.11
N THR A 235 5.49 5.55 23.45
CA THR A 235 6.40 6.39 24.26
C THR A 235 7.87 6.02 24.08
N ASP A 236 8.14 4.76 23.75
CA ASP A 236 9.47 4.16 23.75
C ASP A 236 10.05 4.06 22.34
N MET A 237 9.20 4.10 21.29
CA MET A 237 9.60 4.00 19.87
C MET A 237 10.75 4.95 19.50
N LYS A 238 10.84 6.12 20.13
CA LYS A 238 11.87 7.14 19.88
C LYS A 238 13.27 6.76 20.40
N ASN A 239 13.35 5.75 21.26
CA ASN A 239 14.56 5.27 21.92
C ASN A 239 14.98 3.88 21.44
N VAL A 240 14.25 3.29 20.48
CA VAL A 240 14.56 2.00 19.87
C VAL A 240 15.26 2.24 18.55
N TYR A 241 16.45 1.66 18.37
CA TYR A 241 17.31 1.90 17.21
C TYR A 241 17.69 0.62 16.48
N LEU A 242 17.50 -0.54 17.10
CA LEU A 242 17.91 -1.82 16.54
C LEU A 242 16.68 -2.75 16.46
N ASP A 243 16.65 -3.58 15.43
CA ASP A 243 15.52 -4.46 15.14
C ASP A 243 15.34 -5.54 16.21
N TYR A 244 16.42 -6.06 16.79
CA TYR A 244 16.37 -7.04 17.88
C TYR A 244 15.83 -6.48 19.21
N GLU A 245 15.77 -5.15 19.36
CA GLU A 245 15.12 -4.49 20.51
C GLU A 245 13.58 -4.50 20.36
N CYS A 246 13.06 -4.82 19.16
CA CYS A 246 11.63 -4.86 18.88
C CYS A 246 11.02 -6.20 19.29
N SER A 247 10.04 -6.17 20.19
CA SER A 247 9.19 -7.33 20.50
C SER A 247 8.19 -7.58 19.36
N LEU A 248 8.51 -8.48 18.43
CA LEU A 248 7.66 -8.74 17.27
C LEU A 248 6.31 -9.36 17.66
N ARG A 249 5.27 -9.03 16.89
CA ARG A 249 3.97 -9.71 16.99
C ARG A 249 4.07 -11.07 16.30
N THR A 250 3.35 -12.05 16.83
CA THR A 250 3.14 -13.36 16.18
C THR A 250 1.65 -13.54 15.91
N ASP A 251 1.31 -14.39 14.94
CA ASP A 251 -0.09 -14.60 14.57
C ASP A 251 -0.86 -15.32 15.68
N GLU A 252 -0.21 -16.22 16.42
CA GLU A 252 -0.79 -16.95 17.56
C GLU A 252 -1.24 -15.98 18.66
N LYS A 253 -0.29 -15.17 19.16
CA LYS A 253 -0.57 -14.16 20.19
C LYS A 253 -1.58 -13.12 19.70
N HIS A 254 -1.50 -12.73 18.43
CA HIS A 254 -2.46 -11.79 17.86
C HIS A 254 -3.87 -12.39 17.81
N ASN A 255 -4.00 -13.67 17.45
CA ASN A 255 -5.30 -14.35 17.45
C ASN A 255 -5.88 -14.48 18.85
N GLU A 256 -5.08 -14.87 19.85
CA GLU A 256 -5.50 -14.92 21.26
C GLU A 256 -6.01 -13.55 21.75
N GLN A 257 -5.28 -12.47 21.46
CA GLN A 257 -5.69 -11.11 21.79
C GLN A 257 -7.02 -10.72 21.12
N CYS A 258 -7.19 -11.10 19.85
CA CYS A 258 -8.42 -10.87 19.12
C CYS A 258 -9.60 -11.65 19.69
N GLU A 259 -9.41 -12.92 20.06
CA GLU A 259 -10.45 -13.77 20.68
C GLU A 259 -10.89 -13.23 22.02
N PHE A 260 -9.94 -12.82 22.86
CA PHE A 260 -10.25 -12.19 24.13
C PHE A 260 -11.06 -10.90 23.94
N LEU A 261 -10.72 -10.08 22.94
CA LEU A 261 -11.48 -8.87 22.63
C LEU A 261 -12.90 -9.17 22.10
N GLU A 262 -13.10 -10.25 21.36
CA GLU A 262 -14.43 -10.71 20.92
C GLU A 262 -15.27 -11.15 22.13
N GLN A 263 -14.71 -11.99 23.01
CA GLN A 263 -15.39 -12.43 24.25
C GLN A 263 -15.83 -11.24 25.12
N LEU A 264 -15.00 -10.20 25.23
CA LEU A 264 -15.37 -8.98 25.96
C LEU A 264 -16.51 -8.19 25.30
N LYS A 265 -16.65 -8.24 23.96
CA LYS A 265 -17.79 -7.62 23.26
C LYS A 265 -19.07 -8.38 23.56
N GLU A 266 -19.02 -9.70 23.50
CA GLU A 266 -20.14 -10.60 23.80
C GLU A 266 -20.61 -10.46 25.25
N ALA A 267 -19.65 -10.40 26.20
CA ALA A 267 -19.93 -10.13 27.61
C ALA A 267 -20.29 -8.66 27.90
N HIS A 268 -20.51 -7.82 26.89
CA HIS A 268 -20.84 -6.40 27.00
C HIS A 268 -19.92 -5.57 27.92
N SER A 269 -18.67 -5.99 28.09
CA SER A 269 -17.69 -5.41 29.01
C SER A 269 -16.95 -4.22 28.38
N LYS A 270 -17.70 -3.15 28.08
CA LYS A 270 -17.22 -1.99 27.28
C LYS A 270 -15.96 -1.31 27.86
N GLY A 271 -15.84 -1.21 29.18
CA GLY A 271 -14.68 -0.57 29.85
C GLY A 271 -13.40 -1.39 29.64
N THR A 272 -13.46 -2.67 29.98
CA THR A 272 -12.37 -3.64 29.82
C THR A 272 -11.96 -3.79 28.36
N PHE A 273 -12.94 -3.86 27.43
CA PHE A 273 -12.67 -3.87 26.00
C PHE A 273 -11.87 -2.63 25.56
N LYS A 274 -12.27 -1.42 25.97
CA LYS A 274 -11.57 -0.19 25.61
C LYS A 274 -10.13 -0.18 26.12
N TYR A 275 -9.90 -0.66 27.34
CA TYR A 275 -8.57 -0.77 27.92
C TYR A 275 -7.66 -1.69 27.10
N TRP A 276 -8.07 -2.94 26.88
CA TRP A 276 -7.25 -3.93 26.18
C TRP A 276 -7.10 -3.61 24.69
N SER A 277 -8.16 -3.12 24.05
CA SER A 277 -8.09 -2.62 22.67
C SER A 277 -7.03 -1.54 22.52
N LYS A 278 -6.94 -0.59 23.46
CA LYS A 278 -5.92 0.47 23.48
C LYS A 278 -4.53 -0.08 23.80
N MET A 279 -4.42 -0.97 24.77
CA MET A 279 -3.16 -1.57 25.22
C MET A 279 -2.49 -2.40 24.11
N TRP A 280 -3.25 -3.29 23.46
CA TRP A 280 -2.74 -4.12 22.38
C TRP A 280 -2.81 -3.42 21.02
N SER A 281 -3.51 -2.28 20.93
CA SER A 281 -3.73 -1.51 19.71
C SER A 281 -4.44 -2.31 18.61
N ILE A 282 -5.43 -3.10 19.03
CA ILE A 282 -6.26 -3.99 18.20
C ILE A 282 -7.73 -3.63 18.42
N ASN A 283 -8.54 -3.67 17.36
CA ASN A 283 -9.98 -3.40 17.37
C ASN A 283 -10.83 -4.66 17.14
N GLY A 284 -10.24 -5.78 16.70
CA GLY A 284 -10.91 -7.07 16.52
C GLY A 284 -10.22 -7.95 15.50
N LYS A 285 -10.90 -9.01 15.05
CA LYS A 285 -10.43 -9.93 14.01
C LYS A 285 -10.56 -9.32 12.61
N SER A 286 -9.49 -9.39 11.82
CA SER A 286 -9.53 -9.06 10.39
C SER A 286 -10.13 -10.22 9.59
N CYS A 287 -10.87 -9.92 8.52
CA CYS A 287 -11.34 -10.95 7.58
C CYS A 287 -10.19 -11.74 6.93
N LEU A 288 -9.01 -11.14 6.80
CA LEU A 288 -7.83 -11.80 6.21
C LEU A 288 -7.24 -12.87 7.14
N MET A 289 -7.56 -12.88 8.43
CA MET A 289 -7.15 -13.96 9.34
C MET A 289 -7.86 -15.28 9.05
N LYS A 290 -8.90 -15.29 8.20
CA LYS A 290 -9.56 -16.50 7.72
C LYS A 290 -8.76 -17.23 6.63
N LEU A 291 -7.72 -16.60 6.08
CA LEU A 291 -6.89 -17.18 5.03
C LEU A 291 -5.84 -18.12 5.65
N THR A 292 -5.84 -19.38 5.23
CA THR A 292 -4.98 -20.43 5.82
C THR A 292 -3.49 -20.20 5.60
N ASN A 293 -3.11 -19.71 4.42
CA ASN A 293 -1.72 -19.53 4.00
C ASN A 293 -1.26 -18.06 4.10
N PHE A 294 -1.84 -17.26 5.01
CA PHE A 294 -1.52 -15.84 5.14
C PHE A 294 -1.28 -15.42 6.59
N SER A 295 -0.20 -14.67 6.81
CA SER A 295 0.15 -14.12 8.12
C SER A 295 -0.32 -12.67 8.25
N ILE A 296 -1.23 -12.38 9.18
CA ILE A 296 -1.74 -11.00 9.35
C ILE A 296 -0.68 -10.05 9.93
N THR A 297 0.20 -10.56 10.80
CA THR A 297 1.23 -9.75 11.48
C THR A 297 2.43 -9.42 10.59
N SER A 298 2.62 -10.16 9.49
CA SER A 298 3.79 -9.99 8.60
C SER A 298 3.45 -9.81 7.11
N GLY A 299 2.25 -10.19 6.69
CA GLY A 299 1.76 -10.02 5.32
C GLY A 299 1.22 -8.61 5.03
N LEU A 300 0.87 -7.83 6.06
CA LEU A 300 0.57 -6.39 5.93
C LEU A 300 1.87 -5.57 5.89
N VAL A 301 2.54 -5.58 4.73
CA VAL A 301 3.87 -4.99 4.55
C VAL A 301 3.88 -3.47 4.73
N GLN A 302 5.04 -2.93 5.11
CA GLN A 302 5.31 -1.49 5.13
C GLN A 302 5.58 -0.98 3.71
N ASP A 303 4.82 0.02 3.27
CA ASP A 303 5.01 0.66 1.98
C ASP A 303 6.19 1.66 2.01
N PRO A 304 7.26 1.43 1.23
CA PRO A 304 8.41 2.34 1.18
C PRO A 304 8.05 3.76 0.69
N MET A 305 7.05 3.94 -0.16
CA MET A 305 6.65 5.27 -0.63
C MET A 305 6.11 6.10 0.52
N HIS A 306 5.10 5.59 1.24
CA HIS A 306 4.54 6.30 2.39
C HIS A 306 5.52 6.42 3.55
N VAL A 307 6.37 5.41 3.79
CA VAL A 307 7.38 5.44 4.86
C VAL A 307 8.44 6.49 4.56
N PHE A 308 9.07 6.45 3.38
CA PHE A 308 10.19 7.31 3.05
C PHE A 308 9.75 8.59 2.34
N LEU A 309 9.15 8.45 1.16
CA LEU A 309 8.95 9.55 0.21
C LEU A 309 7.90 10.54 0.72
N GLU A 310 6.82 10.10 1.34
CA GLU A 310 5.84 11.02 1.95
C GLU A 310 6.10 11.32 3.42
N GLY A 311 6.86 10.44 4.07
CA GLY A 311 7.03 10.42 5.52
C GLY A 311 8.34 11.06 5.98
N ILE A 312 9.40 10.26 5.94
CA ILE A 312 10.67 10.55 6.62
C ILE A 312 11.50 11.57 5.83
N LEU A 313 11.68 11.33 4.53
CA LEU A 313 12.55 12.12 3.67
C LEU A 313 12.18 13.60 3.62
N PRO A 314 10.91 14.02 3.38
CA PRO A 314 10.57 15.45 3.33
C PRO A 314 10.75 16.16 4.67
N LYS A 315 10.59 15.46 5.79
CA LYS A 315 10.83 16.05 7.13
C LYS A 315 12.32 16.17 7.44
N GLU A 316 13.09 15.12 7.15
CA GLU A 316 14.55 15.13 7.31
C GLU A 316 15.17 16.22 6.43
N LEU A 317 14.76 16.32 5.16
CA LEU A 317 15.24 17.36 4.24
C LEU A 317 14.98 18.77 4.77
N SER A 318 13.81 19.02 5.35
CA SER A 318 13.49 20.33 5.91
C SER A 318 14.44 20.68 7.08
N SER A 319 14.63 19.76 8.03
CA SER A 319 15.57 19.98 9.16
C SER A 319 17.03 20.07 8.73
N PHE A 320 17.43 19.25 7.76
CA PHE A 320 18.78 19.24 7.21
C PHE A 320 19.09 20.55 6.47
N LEU A 321 18.21 21.00 5.59
CA LEU A 321 18.36 22.26 4.87
C LEU A 321 18.28 23.47 5.80
N PHE A 322 17.47 23.39 6.87
CA PHE A 322 17.46 24.43 7.89
C PHE A 322 18.86 24.64 8.47
N HIS A 323 19.52 23.54 8.85
CA HIS A 323 20.86 23.59 9.41
C HIS A 323 21.87 24.17 8.42
N LEU A 324 21.89 23.71 7.16
CA LEU A 324 22.87 24.20 6.18
C LEU A 324 22.68 25.67 5.80
N VAL A 325 21.43 26.11 5.66
CA VAL A 325 21.09 27.45 5.14
C VAL A 325 21.05 28.51 6.23
N PHE A 326 20.42 28.22 7.38
CA PHE A 326 20.15 29.23 8.40
C PHE A 326 21.14 29.16 9.56
N THR A 327 21.60 27.96 9.94
CA THR A 327 22.58 27.79 11.02
C THR A 327 24.01 27.97 10.51
N GLN A 328 24.44 27.13 9.56
CA GLN A 328 25.81 27.18 9.01
C GLN A 328 25.98 28.22 7.90
N LYS A 329 24.89 28.69 7.29
CA LYS A 329 24.88 29.71 6.23
C LYS A 329 25.78 29.38 5.03
N LEU A 330 25.89 28.10 4.68
CA LEU A 330 26.78 27.62 3.61
C LEU A 330 26.35 28.11 2.21
N PHE A 331 25.04 28.29 2.01
CA PHE A 331 24.47 28.81 0.77
C PHE A 331 23.05 29.35 0.99
N LYS A 332 22.51 30.05 -0.01
CA LYS A 332 21.12 30.57 0.00
C LYS A 332 20.16 29.60 -0.69
N LEU A 333 18.90 29.54 -0.25
CA LEU A 333 17.86 28.72 -0.92
C LEU A 333 17.68 29.07 -2.40
N LYS A 334 17.82 30.35 -2.77
CA LYS A 334 17.78 30.79 -4.18
C LYS A 334 18.83 30.09 -5.03
N TRP A 335 20.03 29.87 -4.49
CA TRP A 335 21.11 29.15 -5.17
C TRP A 335 20.73 27.67 -5.35
N LEU A 336 20.25 27.01 -4.28
CA LEU A 336 19.87 25.60 -4.33
C LEU A 336 18.73 25.35 -5.33
N ASN A 337 17.68 26.17 -5.27
CA ASN A 337 16.56 26.11 -6.21
C ASN A 337 17.04 26.31 -7.66
N GLY A 338 17.98 27.23 -7.88
CA GLY A 338 18.61 27.43 -9.18
C GLY A 338 19.36 26.20 -9.69
N LYS A 339 20.12 25.53 -8.81
CA LYS A 339 20.86 24.30 -9.15
C LYS A 339 19.95 23.11 -9.44
N ILE A 340 18.86 22.96 -8.69
CA ILE A 340 17.85 21.92 -8.96
C ILE A 340 17.17 22.18 -10.30
N ARG A 341 16.86 23.44 -10.63
CA ARG A 341 16.26 23.79 -11.92
C ARG A 341 17.16 23.43 -13.10
N SER A 342 18.45 23.75 -13.01
CA SER A 342 19.42 23.59 -14.09
C SER A 342 20.20 22.26 -14.06
N PHE A 343 19.88 21.37 -13.12
CA PHE A 343 20.49 20.05 -13.06
C PHE A 343 20.23 19.28 -14.37
N ASN A 344 21.22 18.56 -14.87
CA ASN A 344 21.11 17.80 -16.11
C ASN A 344 20.39 16.47 -15.84
N TYR A 345 19.05 16.50 -15.84
CA TYR A 345 18.23 15.31 -15.63
C TYR A 345 18.34 14.36 -16.81
N SER A 346 18.69 13.09 -16.54
CA SER A 346 18.59 12.05 -17.56
C SER A 346 17.14 11.79 -17.97
N TYR A 347 16.96 11.09 -19.09
CA TYR A 347 15.64 10.68 -19.60
C TYR A 347 14.80 9.90 -18.57
N LEU A 348 15.43 9.25 -17.59
CA LEU A 348 14.78 8.55 -16.49
C LEU A 348 14.10 9.49 -15.48
N HIS A 349 14.64 10.69 -15.30
CA HIS A 349 14.20 11.63 -14.26
C HIS A 349 13.40 12.81 -14.81
N ILE A 350 13.47 13.07 -16.13
CA ILE A 350 12.88 14.28 -16.73
C ILE A 350 11.37 14.41 -16.49
N LYS A 351 10.64 13.28 -16.43
CA LYS A 351 9.20 13.25 -16.15
C LYS A 351 8.85 13.45 -14.67
N ASN A 352 9.81 13.25 -13.79
CA ASN A 352 9.67 13.34 -12.33
C ASN A 352 10.53 14.47 -11.75
N LYS A 353 10.79 15.50 -12.55
CA LYS A 353 11.57 16.66 -12.12
C LYS A 353 10.93 17.26 -10.86
N PRO A 354 11.70 17.52 -9.79
CA PRO A 354 11.18 18.19 -8.60
C PRO A 354 10.51 19.52 -8.96
N GLU A 355 9.35 19.78 -8.36
CA GLU A 355 8.66 21.05 -8.49
C GLU A 355 9.52 22.18 -7.92
N GLU A 356 9.46 23.33 -8.55
CA GLU A 356 10.38 24.41 -8.22
C GLU A 356 10.02 25.09 -6.90
N THR A 357 11.06 25.31 -6.10
CA THR A 357 11.13 26.06 -4.84
C THR A 357 10.85 25.28 -3.56
N PHE A 358 11.95 24.89 -2.90
CA PHE A 358 11.94 24.89 -1.43
C PHE A 358 11.51 26.28 -0.99
N GLN A 359 10.31 26.38 -0.42
CA GLN A 359 9.80 27.64 0.10
C GLN A 359 10.53 27.96 1.39
N LYS A 360 10.88 29.24 1.58
CA LYS A 360 11.61 29.68 2.78
C LYS A 360 10.91 29.19 4.06
N GLY A 361 9.59 29.36 4.12
CA GLY A 361 8.79 28.96 5.28
C GLY A 361 8.79 27.45 5.57
N ASP A 362 8.81 26.60 4.54
CA ASP A 362 8.81 25.14 4.74
C ASP A 362 10.14 24.64 5.34
N VAL A 363 11.24 25.33 5.03
CA VAL A 363 12.58 25.02 5.57
C VAL A 363 12.79 25.71 6.92
N GLU A 364 12.51 27.02 7.01
CA GLU A 364 12.69 27.84 8.21
C GLU A 364 11.89 27.29 9.40
N ASN A 365 10.66 26.81 9.15
CA ASN A 365 9.81 26.25 10.20
C ASN A 365 9.98 24.73 10.39
N CYS A 366 10.93 24.10 9.69
CA CYS A 366 11.18 22.66 9.79
C CYS A 366 9.92 21.78 9.58
N THR A 367 9.01 22.16 8.67
CA THR A 367 7.70 21.51 8.52
C THR A 367 7.79 20.25 7.66
N HIS A 368 7.56 20.40 6.35
CA HIS A 368 7.50 19.32 5.37
C HIS A 368 7.77 19.91 3.99
N ILE A 369 8.70 19.31 3.27
CA ILE A 369 8.97 19.70 1.88
C ILE A 369 7.84 19.19 0.97
N LYS A 370 7.08 20.12 0.39
CA LYS A 370 5.98 19.83 -0.54
C LYS A 370 6.49 19.44 -1.92
N GLN A 371 6.39 18.16 -2.22
CA GLN A 371 6.77 17.54 -3.49
C GLN A 371 5.95 16.27 -3.67
N SER A 372 5.76 15.83 -4.92
CA SER A 372 5.24 14.48 -5.17
C SER A 372 6.24 13.41 -4.74
N SER A 373 5.77 12.19 -4.47
CA SER A 373 6.63 11.06 -4.10
C SER A 373 7.71 10.77 -5.16
N SER A 374 7.37 10.84 -6.45
CA SER A 374 8.32 10.62 -7.54
C SER A 374 9.36 11.74 -7.67
N ALA A 375 8.94 12.99 -7.42
CA ALA A 375 9.85 14.13 -7.32
C ALA A 375 10.81 14.00 -6.14
N LEU A 376 10.32 13.61 -4.95
CA LEU A 376 11.16 13.39 -3.77
C LEU A 376 12.17 12.27 -3.96
N HIS A 377 11.80 11.20 -4.66
CA HIS A 377 12.74 10.14 -4.99
C HIS A 377 13.88 10.66 -5.90
N SER A 378 13.54 11.42 -6.95
CA SER A 378 14.53 12.04 -7.83
C SER A 378 15.41 13.04 -7.07
N LEU A 379 14.81 13.83 -6.19
CA LEU A 379 15.50 14.80 -5.34
C LEU A 379 16.50 14.11 -4.39
N CYS A 380 16.11 12.96 -3.80
CA CYS A 380 16.97 12.13 -2.94
C CYS A 380 18.28 11.74 -3.64
N GLN A 381 18.21 11.42 -4.93
CA GLN A 381 19.34 10.97 -5.73
C GLN A 381 20.26 12.11 -6.16
N ILE A 382 19.71 13.28 -6.50
CA ILE A 382 20.50 14.39 -7.05
C ILE A 382 21.05 15.34 -5.98
N LEU A 383 20.39 15.46 -4.82
CA LEU A 383 20.82 16.38 -3.76
C LEU A 383 22.25 16.12 -3.27
N PRO A 384 22.67 14.86 -3.05
CA PRO A 384 24.06 14.55 -2.73
C PRO A 384 25.07 15.17 -3.71
N LEU A 385 24.75 15.13 -5.00
CA LEU A 385 25.60 15.66 -6.07
C LEU A 385 25.63 17.19 -6.10
N ILE A 386 24.49 17.84 -5.81
CA ILE A 386 24.38 19.30 -5.80
C ILE A 386 25.04 19.90 -4.55
N LEU A 387 24.84 19.27 -3.39
CA LEU A 387 25.27 19.80 -2.09
C LEU A 387 26.69 19.39 -1.71
N GLY A 388 27.22 18.28 -2.24
CA GLY A 388 28.56 17.77 -1.91
C GLY A 388 29.67 18.83 -1.98
N PRO A 389 29.75 19.66 -3.03
CA PRO A 389 30.75 20.73 -3.11
C PRO A 389 30.56 21.89 -2.11
N LYS A 390 29.49 21.91 -1.33
CA LYS A 390 29.14 22.98 -0.38
C LYS A 390 29.22 22.55 1.08
N VAL A 391 29.44 21.27 1.37
CA VAL A 391 29.40 20.74 2.72
C VAL A 391 30.66 19.94 3.00
N GLU A 392 31.27 20.18 4.16
CA GLU A 392 32.48 19.48 4.60
C GLU A 392 32.20 17.98 4.80
N MET A 393 33.22 17.15 4.56
CA MET A 393 33.09 15.69 4.55
C MET A 393 32.83 15.09 5.93
N ASP A 394 33.28 15.76 6.99
CA ASP A 394 33.10 15.39 8.40
C ASP A 394 31.81 15.97 9.03
N ASN A 395 31.04 16.77 8.27
CA ASN A 395 29.79 17.34 8.75
C ASN A 395 28.79 16.24 9.12
N GLU A 396 28.50 16.10 10.41
CA GLU A 396 27.67 15.00 10.90
C GLU A 396 26.24 15.00 10.33
N HIS A 397 25.66 16.17 10.08
CA HIS A 397 24.33 16.30 9.46
C HIS A 397 24.33 15.78 8.02
N TRP A 398 25.38 16.11 7.27
CA TRP A 398 25.58 15.61 5.91
C TRP A 398 25.75 14.11 5.88
N ILE A 399 26.65 13.57 6.71
CA ILE A 399 26.88 12.12 6.77
C ILE A 399 25.58 11.40 7.13
N ASN A 400 24.81 11.93 8.09
CA ASN A 400 23.54 11.31 8.46
C ASN A 400 22.46 11.41 7.36
N PHE A 401 22.43 12.51 6.61
CA PHE A 401 21.58 12.63 5.43
C PHE A 401 21.97 11.61 4.35
N LEU A 402 23.27 11.44 4.06
CA LEU A 402 23.75 10.43 3.11
C LEU A 402 23.38 9.01 3.54
N ARG A 403 23.42 8.70 4.85
CA ARG A 403 22.92 7.41 5.37
C ARG A 403 21.44 7.21 5.04
N LEU A 404 20.59 8.23 5.22
CA LEU A 404 19.18 8.14 4.84
C LEU A 404 19.02 7.92 3.32
N VAL A 405 19.82 8.61 2.50
CA VAL A 405 19.82 8.41 1.05
C VAL A 405 20.16 6.96 0.71
N GLN A 406 21.23 6.40 1.29
CA GLN A 406 21.62 5.00 1.10
C GLN A 406 20.50 4.04 1.50
N ILE A 407 19.84 4.26 2.65
CA ILE A 407 18.71 3.45 3.10
C ILE A 407 17.56 3.46 2.07
N VAL A 408 17.20 4.65 1.57
CA VAL A 408 16.13 4.80 0.56
C VAL A 408 16.52 4.09 -0.74
N LEU A 409 17.77 4.23 -1.19
CA LEU A 409 18.26 3.57 -2.41
C LEU A 409 18.24 2.04 -2.29
N LEU A 410 18.69 1.47 -1.16
CA LEU A 410 18.64 0.03 -0.92
C LEU A 410 17.19 -0.48 -0.87
N CYS A 411 16.28 0.26 -0.22
CA CYS A 411 14.86 -0.12 -0.16
C CYS A 411 14.15 0.00 -1.51
N LEU A 412 14.58 0.89 -2.39
CA LEU A 412 13.98 1.11 -3.72
C LEU A 412 14.76 0.41 -4.85
N SER A 413 15.75 -0.41 -4.51
CA SER A 413 16.45 -1.29 -5.44
C SER A 413 15.50 -2.34 -6.04
N SER A 414 15.73 -2.73 -7.29
CA SER A 414 14.97 -3.80 -7.96
C SER A 414 15.40 -5.20 -7.56
N TYR A 415 16.51 -5.34 -6.83
CA TYR A 415 17.00 -6.61 -6.32
C TYR A 415 17.67 -6.41 -4.96
N CYS A 416 17.77 -7.48 -4.19
CA CYS A 416 18.41 -7.50 -2.89
C CYS A 416 18.89 -8.91 -2.55
N ASN A 417 19.69 -9.03 -1.49
CA ASN A 417 20.13 -10.32 -0.94
C ASN A 417 20.29 -10.20 0.59
N ARG A 418 20.81 -11.24 1.23
CA ARG A 418 21.00 -11.27 2.69
C ARG A 418 21.96 -10.18 3.18
N GLU A 419 22.99 -9.88 2.40
CA GLU A 419 23.98 -8.84 2.68
C GLU A 419 23.32 -7.45 2.60
N THR A 420 22.47 -7.23 1.59
CA THR A 420 21.70 -5.99 1.43
C THR A 420 20.86 -5.72 2.69
N ALA A 421 20.13 -6.73 3.19
CA ALA A 421 19.33 -6.60 4.41
C ALA A 421 20.22 -6.33 5.65
N SER A 422 21.39 -6.95 5.72
CA SER A 422 22.35 -6.74 6.82
C SER A 422 22.92 -5.33 6.84
N VAL A 423 23.33 -4.79 5.67
CA VAL A 423 23.78 -3.41 5.52
C VAL A 423 22.64 -2.44 5.87
N LEU A 424 21.43 -2.71 5.39
CA LEU A 424 20.26 -1.89 5.67
C LEU A 424 19.99 -1.78 7.18
N ARG A 425 20.08 -2.89 7.92
CA ARG A 425 19.93 -2.92 9.38
C ARG A 425 20.94 -2.02 10.11
N ILE A 426 22.21 -2.08 9.71
CA ILE A 426 23.28 -1.23 10.28
C ILE A 426 23.01 0.24 9.97
N LEU A 427 22.73 0.57 8.71
CA LEU A 427 22.49 1.95 8.28
C LEU A 427 21.30 2.57 9.02
N ILE A 428 20.20 1.83 9.16
CA ILE A 428 19.00 2.28 9.87
C ILE A 428 19.32 2.59 11.33
N GLY A 429 19.99 1.68 12.04
CA GLY A 429 20.29 1.89 13.46
C GLY A 429 21.20 3.11 13.69
N LEU A 430 22.22 3.28 12.85
CA LEU A 430 23.08 4.46 12.90
C LEU A 430 22.30 5.74 12.57
N TYR A 431 21.49 5.72 11.50
CA TYR A 431 20.68 6.87 11.10
C TYR A 431 19.74 7.31 12.21
N LEU A 432 18.99 6.37 12.83
CA LEU A 432 18.01 6.70 13.86
C LEU A 432 18.66 7.27 15.12
N ARG A 433 19.75 6.63 15.59
CA ARG A 433 20.51 7.08 16.77
C ARG A 433 21.08 8.48 16.55
N ILE A 434 21.71 8.71 15.41
CA ILE A 434 22.35 10.00 15.10
C ILE A 434 21.30 11.08 14.82
N SER A 435 20.24 10.77 14.07
CA SER A 435 19.14 11.71 13.80
C SER A 435 18.49 12.21 15.10
N ARG A 436 18.33 11.33 16.10
CA ARG A 436 17.80 11.73 17.42
C ARG A 436 18.70 12.74 18.14
N ARG A 437 20.02 12.56 18.07
CA ARG A 437 21.01 13.48 18.64
C ARG A 437 21.06 14.81 17.89
N LEU A 438 21.05 14.76 16.56
CA LEU A 438 21.19 15.92 15.69
C LEU A 438 19.95 16.83 15.68
N TYR A 439 18.76 16.26 15.87
CA TYR A 439 17.49 16.99 15.83
C TYR A 439 16.67 16.77 17.12
N PRO A 440 17.17 17.21 18.30
CA PRO A 440 16.57 16.87 19.59
C PRO A 440 15.17 17.47 19.80
N LYS A 441 14.88 18.60 19.14
CA LYS A 441 13.59 19.31 19.18
C LYS A 441 12.59 18.81 18.14
N ALA A 442 13.01 18.01 17.17
CA ALA A 442 12.12 17.51 16.12
C ALA A 442 11.12 16.50 16.71
N SER A 443 9.86 16.60 16.31
CA SER A 443 8.84 15.63 16.71
C SER A 443 9.16 14.25 16.14
N PHE A 444 9.03 13.21 16.98
CA PHE A 444 9.22 11.84 16.52
C PHE A 444 8.11 11.43 15.54
N VAL A 445 8.52 10.76 14.46
CA VAL A 445 7.61 10.27 13.42
C VAL A 445 7.59 8.74 13.51
N PRO A 446 6.45 8.09 13.78
CA PRO A 446 6.38 6.62 13.89
C PRO A 446 6.97 5.87 12.69
N LYS A 447 6.90 6.45 11.48
CA LYS A 447 7.52 5.90 10.27
C LYS A 447 9.03 5.66 10.43
N LYS A 448 9.75 6.45 11.25
CA LYS A 448 11.18 6.21 11.57
C LYS A 448 11.37 4.84 12.24
N HIS A 449 10.49 4.45 13.15
CA HIS A 449 10.53 3.12 13.76
C HIS A 449 10.15 2.02 12.75
N TYR A 450 9.23 2.28 11.82
CA TYR A 450 8.84 1.27 10.82
C TYR A 450 10.02 0.82 9.94
N MET A 451 11.06 1.65 9.79
CA MET A 451 12.30 1.28 9.10
C MET A 451 12.94 0.03 9.70
N LEU A 452 12.89 -0.15 11.02
CA LEU A 452 13.50 -1.29 11.72
C LEU A 452 12.95 -2.64 11.24
N HIS A 453 11.73 -2.66 10.69
CA HIS A 453 11.10 -3.88 10.19
C HIS A 453 11.42 -4.17 8.71
N LEU A 454 12.00 -3.21 7.98
CA LEU A 454 12.28 -3.34 6.55
C LEU A 454 13.35 -4.38 6.22
N PRO A 455 14.46 -4.54 6.97
CA PRO A 455 15.41 -5.63 6.73
C PRO A 455 14.75 -7.01 6.79
N LYS A 456 13.94 -7.27 7.84
CA LYS A 456 13.21 -8.53 7.97
C LYS A 456 12.16 -8.70 6.86
N GLN A 457 11.44 -7.64 6.53
CA GLN A 457 10.47 -7.64 5.42
C GLN A 457 11.14 -7.93 4.07
N MET A 458 12.36 -7.45 3.86
CA MET A 458 13.14 -7.67 2.63
C MET A 458 13.52 -9.15 2.47
N LEU A 459 14.00 -9.77 3.54
CA LEU A 459 14.30 -11.21 3.52
C LEU A 459 13.03 -12.04 3.33
N LYS A 460 11.96 -11.67 4.04
CA LYS A 460 10.72 -12.43 4.04
C LYS A 460 9.96 -12.37 2.72
N ASN A 461 9.90 -11.19 2.10
CA ASN A 461 9.02 -10.92 0.97
C ASN A 461 9.75 -10.38 -0.28
N GLY A 462 11.09 -10.45 -0.33
CA GLY A 462 11.87 -9.95 -1.47
C GLY A 462 12.05 -8.42 -1.49
N PRO A 463 12.47 -7.84 -2.63
CA PRO A 463 12.85 -6.43 -2.71
C PRO A 463 11.73 -5.47 -2.32
N ILE A 464 12.02 -4.57 -1.37
CA ILE A 464 11.05 -3.67 -0.75
C ILE A 464 10.31 -2.77 -1.77
N LYS A 465 10.96 -2.42 -2.88
CA LYS A 465 10.38 -1.67 -4.00
C LYS A 465 9.04 -2.25 -4.47
N HIS A 466 8.91 -3.58 -4.48
CA HIS A 466 7.72 -4.28 -4.97
C HIS A 466 6.54 -4.23 -4.00
N HIS A 467 6.74 -3.70 -2.80
CA HIS A 467 5.69 -3.46 -1.80
C HIS A 467 5.09 -2.06 -1.89
N SER A 468 5.49 -1.27 -2.89
CA SER A 468 5.11 0.14 -2.97
C SER A 468 3.68 0.39 -3.45
N CYS A 469 2.95 1.29 -2.79
CA CYS A 469 1.61 1.69 -3.21
C CYS A 469 1.60 2.66 -4.40
N MET A 470 2.75 3.16 -4.85
CA MET A 470 2.84 4.23 -5.87
C MET A 470 2.05 3.95 -7.15
N ARG A 471 2.02 2.69 -7.60
CA ARG A 471 1.29 2.30 -8.82
C ARG A 471 -0.21 2.15 -8.59
N PHE A 472 -0.61 1.72 -7.39
CA PHE A 472 -2.01 1.69 -6.98
C PHE A 472 -2.58 3.11 -6.82
N GLU A 473 -1.79 4.04 -6.30
CA GLU A 473 -2.18 5.47 -6.28
C GLU A 473 -2.30 6.06 -7.68
N ALA A 474 -1.36 5.73 -8.57
CA ALA A 474 -1.49 6.13 -9.98
C ALA A 474 -2.75 5.56 -10.63
N LYS A 475 -3.19 4.35 -10.24
CA LYS A 475 -4.47 3.77 -10.67
C LYS A 475 -5.68 4.58 -10.19
N HIS A 476 -5.61 5.25 -9.03
CA HIS A 476 -6.68 6.19 -8.65
C HIS A 476 -6.82 7.36 -9.63
N GLY A 477 -5.73 7.79 -10.27
CA GLY A 477 -5.75 8.82 -11.33
C GLY A 477 -6.70 8.46 -12.47
N PHE A 478 -6.80 7.18 -12.84
CA PHE A 478 -7.75 6.68 -13.85
C PHE A 478 -9.20 6.98 -13.44
N PHE A 479 -9.57 6.72 -12.19
CA PHE A 479 -10.93 6.98 -11.69
C PHE A 479 -11.21 8.48 -11.53
N LYS A 480 -10.23 9.26 -11.06
CA LYS A 480 -10.34 10.72 -10.89
C LYS A 480 -10.47 11.46 -12.23
N ALA A 481 -9.89 10.93 -13.30
CA ALA A 481 -9.99 11.52 -14.64
C ALA A 481 -11.40 11.39 -15.25
N LYS A 482 -12.23 10.45 -14.78
CA LYS A 482 -13.58 10.28 -15.28
C LYS A 482 -14.46 11.46 -14.86
N LYS A 483 -15.04 12.15 -15.85
CA LYS A 483 -16.06 13.18 -15.62
C LYS A 483 -17.37 12.52 -15.20
N ILE A 484 -17.72 12.62 -13.92
CA ILE A 484 -18.94 12.04 -13.35
C ILE A 484 -19.99 13.14 -13.18
N ARG A 485 -21.13 12.95 -13.83
CA ARG A 485 -22.29 13.87 -13.74
C ARG A 485 -23.41 13.32 -12.86
N ASN A 486 -23.35 12.05 -12.45
CA ASN A 486 -24.34 11.39 -11.61
C ASN A 486 -23.64 10.62 -10.48
N PHE A 487 -23.96 10.98 -9.24
CA PHE A 487 -23.36 10.40 -8.03
C PHE A 487 -24.31 9.45 -7.26
N LYS A 488 -25.47 9.07 -7.85
CA LYS A 488 -26.48 8.22 -7.21
C LYS A 488 -25.88 6.90 -6.72
N ASN A 489 -25.19 6.20 -7.63
CA ASN A 489 -24.45 4.97 -7.33
C ASN A 489 -23.05 5.01 -7.93
N LEU A 490 -22.19 5.79 -7.26
CA LEU A 490 -20.82 6.02 -7.68
C LEU A 490 -19.97 4.72 -7.69
N PRO A 491 -20.03 3.85 -6.66
CA PRO A 491 -19.32 2.57 -6.69
C PRO A 491 -19.61 1.74 -7.94
N TYR A 492 -20.89 1.53 -8.27
CA TYR A 492 -21.30 0.78 -9.46
C TYR A 492 -20.81 1.43 -10.77
N SER A 493 -20.96 2.76 -10.87
CA SER A 493 -20.59 3.50 -12.09
C SER A 493 -19.08 3.46 -12.38
N LEU A 494 -18.26 3.34 -11.33
CA LEU A 494 -16.80 3.25 -11.43
C LEU A 494 -16.32 1.81 -11.60
N SER A 495 -16.96 0.82 -10.98
CA SER A 495 -16.63 -0.60 -11.23
C SER A 495 -16.87 -0.97 -12.68
N GLN A 496 -18.01 -0.53 -13.25
CA GLN A 496 -18.28 -0.66 -14.67
C GLN A 496 -17.22 0.04 -15.52
N HIS A 497 -16.84 1.27 -15.17
CA HIS A 497 -15.84 2.03 -15.94
C HIS A 497 -14.49 1.32 -16.05
N HIS A 498 -14.00 0.79 -14.93
CA HIS A 498 -12.70 0.12 -14.86
C HIS A 498 -12.67 -1.04 -15.85
N HIS A 499 -13.71 -1.88 -15.84
CA HIS A 499 -13.78 -3.05 -16.71
C HIS A 499 -13.81 -2.68 -18.20
N TYR A 500 -14.68 -1.76 -18.62
CA TYR A 500 -14.78 -1.38 -20.04
C TYR A 500 -13.55 -0.68 -20.64
N THR A 501 -12.57 -0.32 -19.80
CA THR A 501 -11.36 0.39 -20.25
C THR A 501 -10.08 -0.39 -19.94
N CYS A 502 -10.17 -1.49 -19.18
CA CYS A 502 -9.03 -2.35 -18.83
C CYS A 502 -9.12 -3.74 -19.47
N VAL A 503 -10.26 -4.07 -20.08
CA VAL A 503 -10.41 -5.05 -21.18
C VAL A 503 -9.88 -4.40 -22.45
#